data_AF-A0A2Z6MYG0-F1
#
_entry.id   AF-A0A2Z6MYG0-F1
#
_cell.length_a   1.000
_cell.length_b   1.000
_cell.length_c   1.000
_cell.angle_alpha   90.00
_cell.angle_beta   90.00
_cell.angle_gamma   90.00
#
_symmetry.space_group_name_H-M   'P 1'
#
loop_
_entity.id
_entity.type
_entity.pdbx_description
1 polymer ?
#
loop_
_entity_poly.entity_id
_entity_poly.type
_entity_poly.pdbx_seq_one_letter_code
_entity_poly.pdbx_strand_id
1 'polypeptide(L)' 'MEEENGYSGSSGSNLETSKAERSVWLMKCPVAVAKSWQNHPPSQPLSKVVFSIDPLLPEDDPAHLQLLGF' A
#
# COMPACT_ATOMS: atom_id res chain seq x y z
N MET A 1 -41.45 -16.19 8.66
CA MET A 1 -41.44 -16.98 9.91
C MET A 1 -40.45 -18.10 9.61
N GLU A 2 -39.27 -18.23 10.21
CA GLU A 2 -38.64 -17.72 11.44
C GLU A 2 -37.11 -17.79 11.18
N GLU A 3 -36.36 -16.70 11.36
CA GLU A 3 -35.53 -16.35 12.53
C GLU A 3 -34.27 -17.22 12.77
N GLU A 4 -33.13 -16.53 12.56
CA GLU A 4 -31.93 -16.45 13.40
C GLU A 4 -31.61 -17.63 14.34
N ASN A 5 -30.41 -18.19 14.17
CA ASN A 5 -29.70 -18.79 15.30
C ASN A 5 -28.29 -18.18 15.37
N GLY A 6 -28.21 -17.09 16.12
CA GLY A 6 -26.97 -16.43 16.49
C GLY A 6 -26.01 -17.41 17.17
N TYR A 7 -24.86 -17.63 16.55
CA TYR A 7 -23.71 -18.22 17.24
C TYR A 7 -23.00 -17.13 18.03
N SER A 8 -23.47 -16.93 19.27
CA SER A 8 -22.64 -16.38 20.34
C SER A 8 -21.59 -17.42 20.71
N GLY A 9 -20.37 -17.25 20.22
CA GLY A 9 -19.24 -18.10 20.57
C GLY A 9 -17.94 -17.34 20.37
N SER A 10 -17.45 -16.71 21.45
CA SER A 10 -16.08 -16.19 21.60
C SER A 10 -15.48 -15.56 20.33
N SER A 11 -15.68 -14.25 20.14
CA SER A 11 -14.99 -13.44 19.13
C SER A 11 -13.50 -13.35 19.44
N GLY A 12 -12.81 -14.48 19.30
CA GLY A 12 -11.37 -14.57 19.22
C GLY A 12 -10.90 -13.73 18.04
N SER A 13 -9.79 -13.07 18.26
CA SER A 13 -9.07 -12.20 17.33
C SER A 13 -8.71 -12.91 16.00
N ASN A 14 -9.68 -13.11 15.11
CA ASN A 14 -9.44 -13.62 13.77
C ASN A 14 -8.87 -12.49 12.91
N LEU A 15 -7.65 -12.70 12.41
CA LEU A 15 -6.98 -11.81 11.48
C LEU A 15 -7.39 -12.15 10.05
N GLU A 16 -7.80 -11.16 9.27
CA GLU A 16 -8.14 -11.30 7.86
C GLU A 16 -6.87 -11.42 7.01
N THR A 17 -6.70 -12.55 6.30
CA THR A 17 -5.50 -12.86 5.51
C THR A 17 -5.74 -12.98 4.01
N SER A 18 -6.97 -12.78 3.52
CA SER A 18 -7.32 -12.89 2.08
C SER A 18 -6.57 -11.94 1.15
N LYS A 19 -5.80 -10.99 1.68
CA LYS A 19 -5.00 -10.02 0.91
C LYS A 19 -3.49 -10.17 1.12
N ALA A 20 -3.05 -11.21 1.84
CA ALA A 20 -1.65 -11.38 2.23
C ALA A 20 -0.69 -11.52 1.04
N GLU A 21 -1.15 -12.08 -0.09
CA GLU A 21 -0.34 -12.19 -1.31
C GLU A 21 -0.11 -10.87 -2.07
N ARG A 22 -0.74 -9.77 -1.64
CA ARG A 22 -0.62 -8.49 -2.35
C ARG A 22 0.67 -7.79 -1.96
N SER A 23 1.60 -7.69 -2.90
CA SER A 23 2.77 -6.83 -2.77
C SER A 23 2.35 -5.37 -2.68
N VAL A 24 2.76 -4.69 -1.61
CA VAL A 24 2.50 -3.26 -1.38
C VAL A 24 3.80 -2.53 -1.08
N TRP A 25 3.86 -1.26 -1.46
CA TRP A 25 5.02 -0.41 -1.23
C TRP A 25 4.74 0.51 -0.05
N LEU A 26 5.62 0.47 0.96
CA LEU A 26 5.54 1.37 2.12
C LEU A 26 6.59 2.46 1.95
N MET A 27 6.13 3.71 1.90
CA MET A 27 6.99 4.89 1.71
C MET A 27 6.92 5.76 2.95
N LYS A 28 8.06 6.35 3.35
CA LYS A 28 8.09 7.36 4.40
C LYS A 28 7.42 8.64 3.88
N CYS A 29 6.34 9.07 4.53
CA CYS A 29 5.66 10.33 4.22
C CYS A 29 5.94 11.38 5.32
N PRO A 30 6.63 12.50 5.01
CA PRO A 30 6.75 13.62 5.94
C PRO A 30 5.37 14.15 6.37
N VAL A 31 5.22 14.51 7.65
CA VAL A 31 3.92 14.94 8.21
C VAL A 31 3.31 16.12 7.45
N ALA A 32 4.12 17.07 6.98
CA ALA A 32 3.64 18.19 6.19
C ALA A 32 2.99 17.76 4.86
N VAL A 33 3.57 16.76 4.19
CA VAL A 33 3.03 16.18 2.94
C VAL A 33 1.72 15.46 3.23
N ALA A 34 1.68 14.63 4.28
CA ALA A 34 0.47 13.92 4.69
C ALA A 34 -0.71 14.88 4.98
N LYS A 35 -0.44 16.02 5.63
CA LYS A 35 -1.46 17.05 5.87
C LYS A 35 -1.95 17.69 4.58
N SER A 36 -1.06 17.99 3.64
CA SER A 36 -1.44 18.54 2.34
C SER A 36 -2.35 17.59 1.55
N TRP A 37 -2.13 16.28 1.67
CA TRP A 37 -2.90 15.27 0.95
C TRP A 37 -4.34 15.10 1.45
N GLN A 38 -4.66 15.47 2.69
CA GLN A 38 -6.01 15.33 3.25
C GLN A 38 -7.05 16.19 2.50
N ASN A 39 -6.63 17.32 1.94
CA ASN A 39 -7.49 18.22 1.18
C ASN A 39 -7.43 17.97 -0.33
N HIS A 40 -6.69 16.93 -0.77
CA HIS A 40 -6.50 16.65 -2.19
C HIS A 40 -7.74 15.96 -2.78
N PRO A 41 -8.27 16.42 -3.92
CA PRO A 41 -9.40 15.77 -4.56
C PRO A 41 -9.08 14.33 -4.95
N PRO A 42 -9.97 13.35 -4.68
CA PRO A 42 -9.71 11.94 -4.97
C PRO A 42 -9.62 11.64 -6.47
N SER A 43 -10.16 12.51 -7.32
CA SER A 43 -10.14 12.37 -8.79
C SER A 43 -8.88 12.92 -9.45
N GLN A 44 -7.98 13.53 -8.68
CA GLN A 44 -6.75 14.13 -9.21
C GLN A 44 -5.52 13.25 -8.87
N PRO A 45 -4.47 13.25 -9.72
CA PRO A 45 -3.21 12.61 -9.39
C PRO A 45 -2.53 13.29 -8.20
N LEU A 46 -2.14 12.50 -7.18
CA LEU A 46 -1.56 13.01 -5.94
C LEU A 46 -0.05 13.30 -6.03
N SER A 47 0.68 12.43 -6.74
CA SER A 47 2.14 12.50 -6.84
C SER A 47 2.66 11.77 -8.07
N LYS A 48 3.94 11.97 -8.37
CA LYS A 48 4.68 11.28 -9.42
C LYS A 48 5.82 10.50 -8.77
N VAL A 49 5.99 9.25 -9.17
CA VAL A 49 7.12 8.41 -8.78
C VAL A 49 8.04 8.28 -9.99
N VAL A 50 9.35 8.46 -9.79
CA VAL A 50 10.34 8.38 -10.87
C VAL A 50 11.33 7.27 -10.54
N PHE A 51 11.54 6.37 -11.49
CA PHE A 51 12.51 5.30 -11.40
C PHE A 51 13.60 5.50 -12.45
N SER A 52 14.82 5.14 -12.09
CA SER A 52 15.91 4.94 -13.04
C SER A 52 16.14 3.44 -13.19
N ILE A 53 16.23 2.99 -14.44
CA ILE A 53 16.53 1.61 -14.80
C ILE A 53 17.84 1.64 -15.58
N ASP A 54 18.83 0.88 -15.14
CA ASP A 54 20.07 0.69 -15.87
C ASP A 54 20.02 -0.63 -16.65
N PRO A 55 19.87 -0.59 -17.99
CA PRO A 55 19.74 -1.80 -18.81
C PRO A 55 21.04 -2.61 -18.91
N LEU A 56 22.17 -2.09 -18.41
CA LEU A 56 23.44 -2.81 -18.38
C LEU A 56 23.59 -3.71 -17.15
N LEU A 57 22.71 -3.54 -16.15
CA LEU A 57 22.71 -4.35 -14.93
C LEU A 57 21.74 -5.53 -15.06
N PRO A 58 22.07 -6.71 -14.48
CA PRO A 58 21.12 -7.82 -14.38
C PRO A 58 19.88 -7.42 -13.57
N GLU A 59 18.70 -7.97 -13.90
CA GLU A 59 17.45 -7.63 -13.22
C GLU A 59 17.45 -7.95 -11.71
N ASP A 60 18.23 -8.96 -11.30
CA ASP A 60 18.38 -9.36 -9.90
C ASP A 60 19.32 -8.44 -9.09
N ASP A 61 20.02 -7.50 -9.75
CA ASP A 61 20.87 -6.53 -9.06
C ASP A 61 20.00 -5.47 -8.37
N PRO A 62 20.13 -5.23 -7.06
CA PRO A 62 19.37 -4.17 -6.36
C PRO A 62 19.64 -2.76 -6.92
N ALA A 63 20.73 -2.54 -7.65
CA ALA A 63 21.03 -1.29 -8.34
C ALA A 63 20.36 -1.16 -9.72
N HIS A 64 19.76 -2.24 -10.26
CA HIS A 64 19.05 -2.24 -11.55
C HIS A 64 17.85 -1.30 -11.56
N LEU A 65 17.11 -1.23 -10.44
CA LEU A 65 15.95 -0.34 -10.27
C LEU A 65 16.18 0.59 -9.09
N GLN A 66 16.37 1.87 -9.38
CA GLN A 66 16.60 2.91 -8.37
C GLN A 66 15.42 3.86 -8.32
N LEU A 67 14.84 4.01 -7.13
CA LEU A 67 13.86 5.06 -6.87
C LEU A 67 14.59 6.39 -6.79
N LEU A 68 14.37 7.25 -7.78
CA LEU A 68 14.85 8.63 -7.73
C LEU A 68 13.94 9.40 -6.78
N GLY A 69 14.53 9.98 -5.73
CA GLY A 69 13.81 10.65 -4.65
C GLY A 69 12.84 11.74 -5.13
N PHE A 70 11.90 12.08 -4.26
CA PHE A 70 10.90 13.15 -4.41
C PHE A 70 11.35 14.45 -3.74
#